data_AF-A0A535A5G2-F1
#
_entry.id   AF-A0A535A5G2-F1
#
_cell.length_a   1.000
_cell.length_b   1.000
_cell.length_c   1.000
_cell.angle_alpha   90.00
_cell.angle_beta   90.00
_cell.angle_gamma   90.00
#
_symmetry.space_group_name_H-M   'P 1'
#
loop_
_entity.id
_entity.type
_entity.pdbx_description
1 polymer ?
#
loop_
_entity_poly.entity_id
_entity_poly.type
_entity_poly.pdbx_seq_one_letter_code
_entity_poly.pdbx_strand_id
1 'polypeptide(L)'
;MDGRGELGRRGEAVAEAFLRTHRYTIVARNYRCRAGEIDLVALDGPVLVFVEVRSRRGTAAGTPLESVDGRKQARVARVARHFLAERRWHERDARFDVIGIRFDREPPAVEHVRGAFEVG
;
A
#
# COMPACT_ATOMS: atom_id res chain seq x y z
N MET A 1 -25.84 2.14 2.66
CA MET A 1 -24.75 2.30 1.67
C MET A 1 -23.44 2.18 2.41
N ASP A 2 -22.56 1.27 1.99
CA ASP A 2 -21.35 0.87 2.73
C ASP A 2 -20.26 1.95 2.64
N GLY A 3 -20.38 2.98 3.49
CA GLY A 3 -19.49 4.15 3.51
C GLY A 3 -18.01 3.83 3.81
N ARG A 4 -17.71 2.58 4.18
CA ARG A 4 -16.34 2.08 4.37
C ARG A 4 -15.67 1.74 3.05
N GLY A 5 -16.39 1.11 2.11
CA GLY A 5 -15.85 0.76 0.79
C GLY A 5 -15.57 1.99 -0.09
N GLU A 6 -16.43 3.01 0.00
CA GLU A 6 -16.22 4.27 -0.72
C GLU A 6 -15.02 5.06 -0.18
N LEU A 7 -14.84 5.10 1.14
CA LEU A 7 -13.68 5.73 1.78
C LEU A 7 -12.37 5.01 1.42
N GLY A 8 -12.40 3.67 1.32
CA GLY A 8 -11.28 2.86 0.85
C GLY A 8 -10.84 3.29 -0.55
N ARG A 9 -11.76 3.25 -1.52
CA ARG A 9 -11.50 3.66 -2.91
C ARG A 9 -11.00 5.10 -3.05
N ARG A 10 -11.58 6.03 -2.29
CA ARG A 10 -11.11 7.43 -2.28
C ARG A 10 -9.68 7.53 -1.74
N GLY A 11 -9.34 6.74 -0.72
CA GLY A 11 -7.98 6.67 -0.19
C GLY A 11 -6.98 6.09 -1.17
N GLU A 12 -7.32 4.99 -1.85
CA GLU A 12 -6.48 4.40 -2.91
C GLU A 12 -6.19 5.41 -4.03
N ALA A 13 -7.20 6.17 -4.46
CA ALA A 13 -7.02 7.21 -5.48
C ALA A 13 -6.09 8.33 -5.02
N VAL A 14 -6.22 8.80 -3.76
CA VAL A 14 -5.32 9.81 -3.19
C VAL A 14 -3.90 9.27 -3.04
N ALA A 15 -3.73 8.03 -2.58
CA ALA A 15 -2.44 7.38 -2.45
C ALA A 15 -1.74 7.20 -3.80
N GLU A 16 -2.50 6.80 -4.83
CA GLU A 16 -1.98 6.69 -6.19
C GLU A 16 -1.52 8.06 -6.73
N ALA A 17 -2.34 9.09 -6.58
CA ALA A 17 -2.00 10.44 -7.01
C ALA A 17 -0.74 10.93 -6.30
N PHE A 18 -0.65 10.75 -4.98
CA PHE A 18 0.54 11.06 -4.19
C PHE A 18 1.79 10.33 -4.72
N LEU A 19 1.72 9.02 -4.96
CA LEU A 19 2.85 8.26 -5.49
C LEU A 19 3.30 8.80 -6.85
N ARG A 20 2.36 9.09 -7.76
CA ARG A 20 2.66 9.66 -9.08
C ARG A 20 3.32 11.03 -8.99
N THR A 21 2.84 11.94 -8.13
CA THR A 21 3.48 13.25 -7.94
C THR A 21 4.89 13.13 -7.37
N HIS A 22 5.17 12.06 -6.63
CA HIS A 22 6.49 11.71 -6.12
C HIS A 22 7.30 10.81 -7.07
N ARG A 23 6.94 10.77 -8.36
CA ARG A 23 7.65 10.07 -9.45
C ARG A 23 7.65 8.55 -9.39
N TYR A 24 6.77 7.95 -8.59
CA TYR A 24 6.56 6.50 -8.64
C TYR A 24 5.79 6.13 -9.89
N THR A 25 6.10 4.98 -10.47
CA THR A 25 5.32 4.40 -11.58
C THR A 25 4.40 3.32 -11.05
N ILE A 26 3.08 3.51 -11.19
CA ILE A 26 2.10 2.51 -10.76
C ILE A 26 2.10 1.33 -11.74
N VAL A 27 2.36 0.13 -11.22
CA VAL A 27 2.42 -1.12 -11.97
C VAL A 27 1.11 -1.90 -11.87
N ALA A 28 0.50 -1.92 -10.69
CA ALA A 28 -0.78 -2.60 -10.47
C ALA A 28 -1.59 -1.89 -9.37
N ARG A 29 -2.91 -2.10 -9.42
CA ARG A 29 -3.88 -1.62 -8.44
C ARG A 29 -4.77 -2.79 -8.04
N ASN A 30 -5.17 -2.85 -6.78
CA ASN A 30 -6.06 -3.87 -6.24
C ASN A 30 -5.66 -5.29 -6.66
N TYR A 31 -4.36 -5.59 -6.58
CA TYR A 31 -3.84 -6.87 -7.04
C TYR A 31 -4.25 -7.97 -6.06
N ARG A 32 -4.82 -9.05 -6.61
CA ARG A 32 -5.38 -10.18 -5.85
C ARG A 32 -4.80 -11.48 -6.36
N CYS A 33 -4.45 -12.36 -5.44
CA CYS A 33 -4.03 -13.72 -5.72
C CYS A 33 -4.55 -14.65 -4.61
N ARG A 34 -4.30 -15.96 -4.75
CA ARG A 34 -4.69 -16.96 -3.73
C ARG A 34 -4.12 -16.70 -2.33
N ALA A 35 -3.03 -15.93 -2.21
CA ALA A 35 -2.38 -15.64 -0.94
C ALA A 35 -2.98 -14.41 -0.22
N GLY A 36 -3.76 -13.58 -0.92
CA GLY A 36 -4.31 -12.33 -0.41
C GLY A 36 -4.33 -11.22 -1.46
N GLU A 37 -4.37 -9.98 -0.99
CA GLU A 37 -4.43 -8.78 -1.83
C GLU A 37 -3.42 -7.71 -1.37
N ILE A 38 -3.11 -6.79 -2.28
CA ILE A 38 -2.32 -5.57 -2.05
C ILE A 38 -2.94 -4.41 -2.83
N ASP A 39 -3.03 -3.24 -2.22
CA ASP A 39 -3.77 -2.11 -2.77
C ASP A 39 -3.06 -1.51 -3.99
N LEU A 40 -1.75 -1.25 -3.88
CA LEU A 40 -0.95 -0.72 -4.98
C LEU A 40 0.39 -1.45 -5.08
N VAL A 41 0.86 -1.64 -6.32
CA VAL A 41 2.25 -2.00 -6.63
C VAL A 41 2.83 -0.91 -7.51
N ALA A 42 3.99 -0.38 -7.12
CA ALA A 42 4.63 0.73 -7.81
C ALA A 42 6.14 0.49 -7.98
N LEU A 43 6.79 1.29 -8.83
CA LEU A 43 8.23 1.37 -8.97
C LEU A 43 8.73 2.70 -8.41
N ASP A 44 9.73 2.63 -7.55
CA ASP A 44 10.52 3.74 -7.02
C ASP A 44 11.95 3.61 -7.56
N GLY A 45 12.18 4.16 -8.75
CA GLY A 45 13.36 3.82 -9.55
C GLY A 45 13.40 2.31 -9.86
N PRO A 46 14.46 1.58 -9.48
CA PRO A 46 14.55 0.14 -9.72
C PRO A 46 13.73 -0.70 -8.73
N VAL A 47 13.37 -0.13 -7.57
CA VAL A 47 12.76 -0.86 -6.45
C VAL A 47 11.27 -1.07 -6.68
N LEU A 48 10.81 -2.31 -6.53
CA LEU A 48 9.40 -2.64 -6.55
C LEU A 48 8.78 -2.41 -5.17
N VAL A 49 7.72 -1.60 -5.10
CA VAL A 49 7.12 -1.18 -3.85
C VAL A 49 5.70 -1.73 -3.75
N PHE A 50 5.43 -2.50 -2.72
CA PHE A 50 4.11 -3.01 -2.36
C PHE A 50 3.51 -2.10 -1.30
N VAL A 51 2.38 -1.47 -1.59
CA VAL A 51 1.80 -0.42 -0.76
C VAL A 51 0.44 -0.85 -0.22
N GLU A 52 0.29 -0.79 1.10
CA GLU A 52 -0.98 -0.90 1.80
C GLU A 52 -1.53 0.51 2.10
N VAL A 53 -2.80 0.76 1.78
CA VAL A 53 -3.47 2.05 1.95
C VAL A 53 -4.45 1.99 3.13
N ARG A 54 -4.34 2.97 4.03
CA ARG A 54 -5.15 3.06 5.24
C ARG A 54 -5.91 4.38 5.30
N SER A 55 -7.22 4.32 5.14
CA SER A 55 -8.09 5.50 5.12
C SER A 55 -8.83 5.70 6.44
N ARG A 56 -8.83 6.92 7.00
CA ARG A 56 -9.55 7.26 8.24
C ARG A 56 -10.27 8.63 8.12
N ARG A 57 -11.41 8.78 8.81
CA ARG A 57 -12.23 10.02 8.83
C ARG A 57 -11.96 10.96 10.03
N GLY A 58 -11.12 10.57 10.99
CA GLY A 58 -10.88 11.36 12.21
C GLY A 58 -9.58 10.99 12.91
N THR A 59 -9.36 11.56 14.10
CA THR A 59 -8.12 11.46 14.91
C THR A 59 -7.94 10.14 15.66
N ALA A 60 -8.74 9.10 15.35
CA ALA A 60 -8.66 7.81 16.02
C ALA A 60 -7.22 7.27 16.02
N ALA A 61 -6.68 7.10 17.23
CA ALA A 61 -5.29 6.77 17.50
C ALA A 61 -4.82 5.49 16.80
N GLY A 62 -3.51 5.38 16.61
CA GLY A 62 -2.86 4.27 15.93
C GLY A 62 -2.15 4.73 14.66
N THR A 63 -0.82 4.70 14.67
CA THR A 63 0.05 4.90 13.52
C THR A 63 -0.27 3.89 12.40
N PRO A 64 0.05 4.21 11.14
CA PRO A 64 -0.06 3.24 10.05
C PRO A 64 0.70 1.93 10.35
N LEU A 65 1.82 2.03 11.07
CA LEU A 65 2.67 0.93 11.52
C LEU A 65 2.00 0.00 12.54
N GLU A 66 1.28 0.55 13.53
CA GLU A 66 0.54 -0.25 14.52
C GLU A 66 -0.56 -1.14 13.89
N SER A 67 -0.92 -0.90 12.62
CA SER A 67 -1.93 -1.68 11.89
C SER A 67 -1.38 -2.84 11.06
N VAL A 68 -0.07 -3.10 11.09
CA VAL A 68 0.60 -4.17 10.32
C VAL A 68 1.26 -5.17 11.26
N ASP A 69 0.43 -6.02 11.87
CA ASP A 69 0.90 -7.15 12.69
C ASP A 69 1.68 -8.19 11.87
N GLY A 70 2.39 -9.10 12.55
CA GLY A 70 3.18 -10.13 11.87
C GLY A 70 2.39 -11.04 10.93
N ARG A 71 1.07 -11.23 11.16
CA ARG A 71 0.21 -12.01 10.26
C ARG A 71 -0.01 -11.27 8.95
N LYS A 72 -0.23 -9.95 9.01
CA LYS A 72 -0.38 -9.11 7.82
C LYS A 72 0.94 -9.00 7.06
N GLN A 73 2.07 -8.86 7.73
CA GLN A 73 3.40 -8.89 7.09
C GLN A 73 3.62 -10.19 6.32
N ALA A 74 3.40 -11.35 6.96
CA ALA A 74 3.55 -12.65 6.32
C ALA A 74 2.60 -12.84 5.13
N ARG A 75 1.38 -12.31 5.20
CA ARG A 75 0.43 -12.35 4.07
C ARG A 75 0.93 -11.51 2.90
N VAL A 76 1.30 -10.25 3.15
CA VAL A 76 1.78 -9.34 2.11
C VAL A 76 3.07 -9.88 1.48
N ALA A 77 3.97 -10.49 2.26
CA ALA A 77 5.15 -11.18 1.76
C ALA A 77 4.81 -12.27 0.74
N ARG A 78 3.79 -13.10 1.02
CA ARG A 78 3.32 -14.15 0.08
C ARG A 78 2.68 -13.56 -1.17
N VAL A 79 1.92 -12.47 -1.04
CA VAL A 79 1.33 -11.74 -2.17
C VAL A 79 2.44 -11.18 -3.08
N ALA A 80 3.47 -10.57 -2.49
CA ALA A 80 4.62 -10.05 -3.23
C ALA A 80 5.39 -11.16 -3.96
N ARG A 81 5.67 -12.29 -3.28
CA ARG A 81 6.29 -13.46 -3.92
C ARG A 81 5.48 -13.98 -5.12
N HIS A 82 4.14 -14.00 -5.00
CA HIS A 82 3.27 -14.38 -6.13
C HIS A 82 3.37 -13.38 -7.28
N PHE A 83 3.33 -12.08 -6.98
CA PHE A 83 3.42 -11.03 -7.99
C PHE A 83 4.76 -11.09 -8.76
N LEU A 84 5.87 -11.23 -8.04
CA LEU A 84 7.20 -11.36 -8.63
C LEU A 84 7.31 -12.60 -9.53
N ALA A 85 6.75 -13.73 -9.09
CA ALA A 85 6.75 -14.96 -9.88
C ALA A 85 5.92 -14.84 -11.16
N GLU A 86 4.73 -14.26 -11.07
CA GLU A 86 3.86 -14.02 -12.24
C GLU A 86 4.53 -13.11 -13.27
N ARG A 87 5.28 -12.11 -12.81
CA ARG A 87 6.01 -11.15 -13.68
C ARG A 87 7.40 -11.62 -14.10
N ARG A 88 7.90 -12.75 -13.59
CA ARG A 88 9.29 -13.21 -13.74
C ARG A 88 10.32 -12.16 -13.28
N TRP A 89 10.01 -11.43 -12.20
CA TRP A 89 10.83 -10.34 -11.65
C TRP A 89 11.59 -10.74 -10.39
N HIS A 90 12.00 -12.01 -10.29
CA HIS A 90 12.55 -12.61 -9.08
C HIS A 90 13.76 -11.89 -8.47
N GLU A 91 14.53 -11.16 -9.28
CA GLU A 91 15.77 -10.49 -8.88
C GLU A 91 15.58 -9.02 -8.49
N ARG A 92 14.35 -8.49 -8.54
CA ARG A 92 14.11 -7.09 -8.15
C ARG A 92 14.08 -6.93 -6.64
N ASP A 93 14.75 -5.89 -6.16
CA ASP A 93 14.56 -5.39 -4.80
C ASP A 93 13.10 -5.03 -4.56
N ALA A 94 12.58 -5.43 -3.39
CA ALA A 94 11.22 -5.17 -2.97
C ALA A 94 11.18 -4.40 -1.65
N ARG A 95 10.29 -3.41 -1.57
CA ARG A 95 10.01 -2.65 -0.34
C ARG A 95 8.52 -2.70 -0.02
N PHE A 96 8.20 -2.72 1.26
CA PHE A 96 6.82 -2.71 1.75
C PHE A 96 6.53 -1.37 2.41
N ASP A 97 5.59 -0.64 1.85
CA ASP A 97 5.23 0.70 2.30
C ASP A 97 3.80 0.72 2.81
N VAL A 98 3.49 1.68 3.68
CA VAL A 98 2.12 1.98 4.10
C VAL A 98 1.84 3.44 3.83
N ILE A 99 0.68 3.73 3.23
CA ILE A 99 0.18 5.09 3.06
C ILE A 99 -1.08 5.28 3.91
N GLY A 100 -0.99 6.18 4.89
CA GLY A 100 -2.12 6.64 5.67
C GLY A 100 -2.77 7.86 5.02
N ILE A 101 -4.10 7.84 4.85
CA ILE A 101 -4.91 8.94 4.35
C ILE A 101 -5.90 9.38 5.43
N ARG A 102 -5.83 10.66 5.83
CA ARG A 102 -6.81 11.28 6.72
C ARG A 102 -7.71 12.26 5.97
N PHE A 103 -9.01 12.03 6.06
CA PHE A 103 -10.07 12.82 5.41
C PHE A 103 -10.73 13.83 6.37
N ASP A 104 -10.00 14.29 7.38
CA ASP A 104 -10.41 15.29 8.37
C ASP A 104 -10.11 16.74 7.94
N ARG A 105 -9.50 16.92 6.76
CA ARG A 105 -9.21 18.21 6.12
C ARG A 105 -9.20 18.10 4.60
N GLU A 106 -9.21 19.24 3.91
CA GLU A 106 -9.05 19.34 2.45
C GLU A 106 -7.84 20.26 2.12
N PRO A 107 -6.86 19.81 1.32
CA PRO A 107 -6.74 18.45 0.79
C PRO A 107 -6.50 17.41 1.90
N PRO A 108 -6.85 16.12 1.66
CA PRO A 108 -6.60 15.03 2.62
C PRO A 108 -5.14 14.99 3.04
N ALA A 109 -4.88 14.71 4.32
CA ALA A 109 -3.50 14.53 4.79
C ALA A 109 -2.99 13.15 4.35
N VAL A 110 -1.79 13.13 3.78
CA VAL A 110 -1.10 11.91 3.34
C VAL A 110 0.14 11.69 4.19
N GLU A 111 0.28 10.49 4.73
CA GLU A 111 1.47 10.03 5.47
C GLU A 111 2.00 8.77 4.78
N HIS A 112 3.23 8.84 4.25
CA HIS A 112 3.88 7.72 3.57
C HIS A 112 5.02 7.17 4.42
N VAL A 113 4.80 5.98 4.96
CA VAL A 113 5.81 5.23 5.72
C VAL A 113 6.51 4.27 4.75
N ARG A 114 7.74 4.61 4.36
CA ARG A 114 8.59 3.78 3.50
C ARG A 114 9.27 2.69 4.32
N GLY A 115 9.35 1.47 3.79
CA GLY A 115 9.99 0.35 4.49
C GLY A 115 9.30 0.06 5.83
N ALA A 116 7.97 0.07 5.82
CA ALA A 116 7.14 -0.10 7.01
C ALA A 116 7.41 -1.44 7.73
N PHE A 117 7.92 -2.44 7.01
CA PHE A 117 8.47 -3.66 7.57
C PHE A 117 9.42 -4.33 6.57
N GLU A 118 10.30 -5.17 7.11
CA GLU A 118 11.13 -6.07 6.33
C GLU A 118 10.51 -7.47 6.29
N VAL A 119 10.85 -8.25 5.27
CA VAL A 119 10.45 -9.65 5.16
C VAL A 119 11.71 -10.49 5.10
N GLY A 120 11.86 -11.34 6.12
CA GLY A 120 12.82 -12.44 6.13
C GLY A 120 12.43 -13.60 5.21
#